data_AF-A0A505BTM9-F1
#
_entry.id   AF-A0A505BTM9-F1
#
_cell.length_a   1.000
_cell.length_b   1.000
_cell.length_c   1.000
_cell.angle_alpha   90.00
_cell.angle_beta   90.00
_cell.angle_gamma   90.00
#
_symmetry.space_group_name_H-M   'P 1'
#
loop_
_entity.id
_entity.type
_entity.pdbx_description
1 polymer ?
#
loop_
_entity_poly.entity_id
_entity_poly.type
_entity_poly.pdbx_seq_one_letter_code
_entity_poly.pdbx_strand_id
1 'polypeptide(L)' 'MSSDKKTKEKIVFSGNDIHYPGQTNHDACFIPESVRQYAGEPLYIIVAHWCLLQQNWVQRNQISEAF' A
#
# COMPACT_ATOMS: atom_id res chain seq x y z
N MET A 1 -12.71 -21.99 -24.32
CA MET A 1 -11.32 -21.55 -24.12
C MET A 1 -11.35 -20.08 -23.73
N SER A 2 -11.12 -19.75 -22.47
CA SER A 2 -10.65 -18.42 -22.07
C SER A 2 -10.08 -18.54 -20.67
N SER A 3 -8.76 -18.47 -20.55
CA SER A 3 -8.06 -18.48 -19.28
C SER A 3 -7.80 -17.03 -18.89
N ASP A 4 -8.61 -16.49 -17.99
CA ASP A 4 -8.31 -15.25 -17.29
C ASP A 4 -7.12 -15.49 -16.35
N LYS A 5 -5.93 -15.18 -16.85
CA LYS A 5 -4.69 -15.20 -16.06
C LYS A 5 -4.73 -14.02 -15.10
N LYS A 6 -5.25 -14.25 -13.90
CA LYS A 6 -5.13 -13.35 -12.76
C LYS A 6 -3.65 -13.28 -12.36
N THR A 7 -2.93 -12.33 -12.95
CA THR A 7 -1.52 -12.05 -12.64
C THR A 7 -1.43 -11.63 -11.18
N LYS A 8 -1.08 -12.58 -10.31
CA LYS A 8 -0.60 -12.29 -8.96
C LYS A 8 0.82 -11.78 -9.09
N GLU A 9 0.96 -10.46 -9.23
CA GLU A 9 2.27 -9.81 -9.20
C GLU A 9 2.90 -10.08 -7.83
N LYS A 10 4.04 -10.76 -7.87
CA LYS A 10 4.82 -11.11 -6.69
C LYS A 10 5.42 -9.81 -6.16
N ILE A 11 4.97 -9.39 -4.98
CA ILE A 11 5.52 -8.25 -4.26
C ILE A 11 6.97 -8.60 -3.89
N VAL A 12 7.90 -7.98 -4.61
CA VAL A 12 9.34 -8.06 -4.32
C VAL A 12 9.61 -7.08 -3.18
N PHE A 13 9.91 -7.61 -1.99
CA PHE A 13 10.30 -6.84 -0.82
C PHE A 13 11.74 -6.34 -0.99
N SER A 14 11.96 -5.04 -0.83
CA SER A 14 13.28 -4.42 -0.94
C SER A 14 13.51 -3.38 0.15
N GLY A 15 13.57 -3.83 1.41
CA GLY A 15 14.43 -3.32 2.49
C GLY A 15 14.24 -1.88 3.01
N ASN A 16 13.64 -0.97 2.25
CA ASN A 16 13.43 0.44 2.57
C ASN A 16 11.93 0.74 2.72
N ASP A 17 11.17 -0.29 3.05
CA ASP A 17 9.73 -0.32 2.89
C ASP A 17 8.95 0.16 4.13
N ILE A 18 9.68 0.51 5.19
CA ILE A 18 9.13 0.78 6.52
C ILE A 18 8.96 2.29 6.71
N HIS A 19 7.71 2.72 6.88
CA HIS A 19 7.36 4.07 7.24
C HIS A 19 7.17 4.23 8.73
N TYR A 20 7.86 5.21 9.30
CA TYR A 20 7.77 5.58 10.71
C TYR A 20 6.87 6.81 10.83
N PRO A 21 5.56 6.63 11.14
CA PRO A 21 4.67 7.76 11.31
C PRO A 21 5.15 8.63 12.49
N GLY A 22 5.16 9.95 12.32
CA GLY A 22 5.52 10.89 13.40
C GLY A 22 4.53 10.94 14.58
N GLN A 23 3.49 10.09 14.56
CA GLN A 23 2.53 9.96 15.66
C GLN A 23 2.86 8.71 16.48
N THR A 24 3.03 8.88 17.79
CA THR A 24 3.38 7.83 18.77
C THR A 24 2.39 6.66 18.88
N ASN A 25 1.21 6.78 18.26
CA ASN A 25 0.12 5.82 18.39
C ASN A 25 0.04 4.85 17.21
N HIS A 26 0.94 4.97 16.24
CA HIS A 26 1.01 4.11 15.07
C HIS A 26 2.38 3.44 15.00
N ASP A 27 2.39 2.12 14.92
CA ASP A 27 3.61 1.36 14.66
C ASP A 27 4.13 1.66 13.25
N ALA A 28 5.42 1.37 13.05
CA ALA A 28 6.01 1.46 11.73
C ALA A 28 5.26 0.52 10.77
N CYS A 29 4.72 1.07 9.68
CA CYS A 29 3.89 0.34 8.73
C CYS A 29 4.61 0.20 7.39
N PHE A 30 4.22 -0.81 6.62
CA PHE A 30 4.78 -1.00 5.29
C PHE A 30 4.13 -0.01 4.33
N ILE A 31 4.91 0.70 3.52
CA ILE A 31 4.36 1.46 2.40
C ILE A 31 4.52 0.65 1.11
N PRO A 32 3.42 0.34 0.39
CA PRO A 32 3.47 -0.27 -0.93
C PRO A 32 4.36 0.53 -1.90
N GLU A 33 5.14 -0.19 -2.71
CA GLU A 33 6.08 0.42 -3.66
C GLU A 33 5.43 1.51 -4.52
N SER A 34 4.19 1.27 -4.96
CA SER A 34 3.43 2.18 -5.83
C SER A 34 3.18 3.57 -5.22
N VAL A 35 3.24 3.70 -3.90
CA VAL A 35 3.01 4.95 -3.16
C VAL A 35 4.19 5.35 -2.28
N ARG A 36 5.34 4.69 -2.41
CA ARG A 36 6.54 4.99 -1.62
C ARG A 36 7.08 6.39 -1.80
N GLN A 37 6.89 6.98 -2.98
CA GLN A 37 7.23 8.38 -3.25
C GLN A 37 6.54 9.36 -2.30
N TYR A 38 5.44 8.96 -1.66
CA TYR A 38 4.68 9.76 -0.70
C TYR A 38 5.06 9.45 0.76
N ALA A 39 6.13 8.71 1.04
CA ALA A 39 6.51 8.31 2.41
C ALA A 39 6.82 9.48 3.38
N GLY A 40 6.90 10.72 2.90
CA GLY A 40 6.99 11.91 3.76
C GLY A 40 5.64 12.50 4.17
N GLU A 41 4.54 12.03 3.58
CA GLU A 41 3.19 12.50 3.84
C GLU A 41 2.54 11.76 5.02
N PRO A 42 1.48 12.31 5.63
CA PRO A 42 0.69 11.57 6.62
C PRO A 42 0.11 10.26 6.05
N LEU A 43 0.06 9.20 6.86
CA LEU A 43 -0.39 7.85 6.44
C LEU A 43 -1.73 7.87 5.68
N TYR A 44 -2.70 8.68 6.12
CA TYR A 44 -4.00 8.77 5.46
C TYR A 44 -3.94 9.34 4.04
N ILE A 45 -2.96 10.21 3.73
CA ILE A 45 -2.71 10.71 2.37
C ILE A 45 -2.13 9.60 1.50
N ILE A 46 -1.18 8.85 2.04
CA ILE A 46 -0.54 7.72 1.33
C ILE A 46 -1.58 6.64 1.00
N VAL A 47 -2.45 6.31 1.95
CA VAL A 47 -3.57 5.37 1.74
C VAL A 47 -4.52 5.89 0.66
N ALA A 48 -4.83 7.19 0.64
CA ALA A 48 -5.71 7.77 -0.39
C ALA A 48 -5.11 7.65 -1.80
N HIS A 49 -3.80 7.93 -1.95
CA HIS A 49 -3.09 7.70 -3.21
C HIS A 49 -3.13 6.23 -3.62
N TRP A 50 -2.95 5.31 -2.67
CA TRP A 50 -2.99 3.88 -2.96
C TRP A 50 -4.38 3.42 -3.41
N CYS A 51 -5.44 3.92 -2.77
CA CYS A 51 -6.82 3.66 -3.17
C CYS A 51 -7.12 4.15 -4.59
N LEU A 52 -6.59 5.31 -4.98
CA LEU A 52 -6.76 5.86 -6.33
C LEU A 52 -6.15 4.93 -7.40
N LEU A 53 -5.00 4.31 -7.10
CA LEU A 53 -4.34 3.38 -8.02
C LEU A 53 -5.10 2.07 -8.21
N GLN A 54 -5.97 1.67 -7.28
CA GLN A 54 -6.73 0.41 -7.40
C GLN A 54 -7.80 0.46 -8.49
N GLN A 55 -8.21 1.67 -8.93
CA GLN A 55 -9.23 1.88 -9.97
C GLN A 55 -10.54 1.09 -9.71
N ASN A 56 -10.86 0.81 -8.44
CA ASN A 56 -12.01 0.03 -8.01
C ASN A 56 -12.36 0.36 -6.54
N TRP A 57 -13.49 -0.15 -6.06
CA TRP A 57 -13.87 -0.09 -4.66
C TRP A 57 -12.87 -0.86 -3.79
N VAL A 58 -12.33 -0.16 -2.79
CA VAL A 58 -11.35 -0.70 -1.85
C VAL A 58 -12.02 -1.02 -0.52
N GLN A 59 -11.81 -2.22 -0.01
CA GLN A 59 -12.29 -2.67 1.29
C GLN A 59 -11.24 -2.48 2.38
N ARG A 60 -11.69 -2.36 3.64
CA ARG A 60 -10.83 -2.24 4.82
C ARG A 60 -9.75 -3.32 4.90
N ASN A 61 -10.08 -4.57 4.55
CA ASN A 61 -9.14 -5.69 4.62
C ASN A 61 -7.98 -5.52 3.62
N GLN A 62 -8.25 -4.95 2.44
CA GLN A 62 -7.22 -4.70 1.43
C GLN A 62 -6.26 -3.59 1.89
N ILE A 63 -6.77 -2.58 2.59
CA ILE A 63 -5.95 -1.52 3.18
C ILE A 63 -5.05 -2.12 4.27
N SER A 64 -5.60 -2.95 5.15
CA SER A 64 -4.84 -3.59 6.25
C SER A 64 -3.85 -4.65 5.79
N GLU A 65 -3.99 -5.19 4.58
CA GLU A 65 -3.03 -6.14 4.00
C GLU A 65 -1.89 -5.38 3.30
N ALA A 66 -2.17 -4.19 2.76
CA ALA A 66 -1.20 -3.38 2.05
C ALA A 66 -0.33 -2.49 2.96
N PHE A 67 -0.86 -2.07 4.12
CA PHE A 67 -0.22 -1.18 5.09
C PHE A 67 -0.17 -1.82 6.47
#